data_AF-A0A642V5Q0-F1
#
_entry.id   AF-A0A642V5Q0-F1
#
_cell.length_a   1.000
_cell.length_b   1.000
_cell.length_c   1.000
_cell.angle_alpha   90.00
_cell.angle_beta   90.00
_cell.angle_gamma   90.00
#
_symmetry.space_group_name_H-M   'P 1'
#
loop_
_entity.id
_entity.type
_entity.pdbx_description
1 polymer ?
#
loop_
_entity_poly.entity_id
_entity_poly.type
_entity_poly.pdbx_seq_one_letter_code
_entity_poly.pdbx_strand_id
1 'polypeptide(L)'
;MDVFLATFNCAKVLQRQDGVSSWVSEAVGESAPRLLAFGFEEVCPIVNGCFGDTKSYTEPLLEGIKDAIGSGYNLVDSVILGAVILAVFADDTATVAAHSTATGVRRGYVGSGLKGGVGLRLKLESGEEFTFAAAHLAANEGMRLSRNSDFYEIATGLDFGDGYGLYKPNTHTFFLGDLNYRSTANPLESTESNTSSSQSLLADETIDELTLEVKESRVLYGFNEAPIEFKPTYKFIKGSVNEYNMKRLPSWCDRIFYLDYDTPPKVHAYNSLPNVSTSDHKPVYLSITLPKEPPRRTLNDDGYYLYNKDIYLGLRANTVSFPGQLSDQAIGWAIYLLTTRWGNAYLSLLALSFIGIFQIF
;
A
#
# COMPACT_ATOMS: atom_id res chain seq x y z
N MET A 1 -19.60 -7.72 -11.04
CA MET A 1 -19.27 -8.39 -9.75
C MET A 1 -18.92 -7.31 -8.73
N ASP A 2 -19.46 -7.39 -7.52
CA ASP A 2 -19.17 -6.39 -6.48
C ASP A 2 -17.85 -6.68 -5.77
N VAL A 3 -17.01 -5.65 -5.62
CA VAL A 3 -15.70 -5.71 -4.98
C VAL A 3 -15.57 -4.54 -4.01
N PHE A 4 -15.01 -4.82 -2.84
CA PHE A 4 -14.65 -3.82 -1.85
C PHE A 4 -13.13 -3.77 -1.69
N LEU A 5 -12.55 -2.57 -1.68
CA LEU A 5 -11.13 -2.35 -1.44
C LEU A 5 -10.96 -1.33 -0.33
N ALA A 6 -9.97 -1.52 0.56
CA ALA A 6 -9.58 -0.51 1.53
C ALA A 6 -8.06 -0.48 1.71
N THR A 7 -7.52 0.71 1.95
CA THR A 7 -6.12 0.94 2.35
C THR A 7 -6.08 1.74 3.65
N PHE A 8 -5.14 1.40 4.53
CA PHE A 8 -4.91 2.16 5.75
C PHE A 8 -3.45 2.06 6.25
N ASN A 9 -2.76 3.19 6.26
CA ASN A 9 -1.48 3.31 6.95
C ASN A 9 -1.70 3.42 8.47
N CYS A 10 -1.23 2.42 9.20
CA CYS A 10 -1.39 2.26 10.65
C CYS A 10 -0.41 3.12 11.47
N ALA A 11 0.53 3.81 10.82
CA ALA A 11 1.53 4.68 11.42
C ALA A 11 2.32 4.06 12.57
N LYS A 12 2.60 2.75 12.46
CA LYS A 12 3.33 1.90 13.42
C LYS A 12 2.60 1.73 14.75
N VAL A 13 1.31 2.03 14.77
CA VAL A 13 0.43 1.90 15.94
C VAL A 13 -0.37 0.61 15.80
N LEU A 14 -0.42 -0.17 16.87
CA LEU A 14 -1.29 -1.33 16.98
C LEU A 14 -2.74 -0.91 16.77
N GLN A 15 -3.37 -1.43 15.72
CA GLN A 15 -4.80 -1.29 15.50
C GLN A 15 -5.50 -2.40 16.24
N ARG A 16 -6.37 -2.06 17.18
CA ARG A 16 -7.10 -3.05 17.96
C ARG A 16 -8.23 -3.66 17.14
N GLN A 17 -8.51 -4.94 17.39
CA GLN A 17 -9.57 -5.71 16.74
C GLN A 17 -10.94 -5.00 16.77
N ASP A 18 -11.35 -4.48 17.93
CA ASP A 18 -12.62 -3.75 18.10
C ASP A 18 -12.70 -2.49 17.25
N GLY A 19 -11.61 -1.71 17.20
CA GLY A 19 -11.50 -0.53 16.37
C GLY A 19 -11.53 -0.86 14.88
N VAL A 20 -10.82 -1.93 14.48
CA VAL A 20 -10.82 -2.42 13.10
C VAL A 20 -12.21 -2.86 12.68
N SER A 21 -12.85 -3.69 13.50
CA SER A 21 -14.21 -4.17 13.24
C SER A 21 -15.18 -3.01 13.06
N SER A 22 -15.12 -2.00 13.94
CA SER A 22 -16.00 -0.84 13.87
C SER A 22 -15.88 -0.08 12.54
N TRP A 23 -14.67 0.26 12.09
CA TRP A 23 -14.53 1.05 10.86
C TRP A 23 -14.78 0.22 9.60
N VAL A 24 -14.44 -1.07 9.62
CA VAL A 24 -14.73 -1.96 8.49
C VAL A 24 -16.25 -2.12 8.34
N SER A 25 -16.99 -2.31 9.43
CA SER A 25 -18.46 -2.36 9.38
C SER A 25 -19.07 -1.04 8.88
N GLU A 26 -18.53 0.11 9.27
CA GLU A 26 -18.96 1.42 8.75
C GLU A 26 -18.73 1.54 7.24
N ALA A 27 -17.54 1.15 6.76
CA ALA A 27 -17.16 1.29 5.36
C ALA A 27 -17.86 0.30 4.43
N VAL A 28 -17.99 -0.96 4.84
CA VAL A 28 -18.69 -2.00 4.08
C VAL A 28 -20.21 -1.76 4.12
N GLY A 29 -20.74 -1.28 5.25
CA GLY A 29 -22.16 -1.01 5.42
C GLY A 29 -23.03 -2.24 5.13
N GLU A 30 -24.11 -2.04 4.39
CA GLU A 30 -25.02 -3.11 3.95
C GLU A 30 -24.56 -3.81 2.66
N SER A 31 -23.39 -3.48 2.12
CA SER A 31 -22.90 -4.11 0.90
C SER A 31 -22.53 -5.58 1.15
N ALA A 32 -22.77 -6.42 0.15
CA ALA A 32 -22.39 -7.82 0.13
C ALA A 32 -21.43 -8.10 -1.03
N PRO A 33 -20.21 -7.50 -1.01
CA PRO A 33 -19.24 -7.65 -2.08
C PRO A 33 -18.76 -9.10 -2.18
N ARG A 34 -18.51 -9.61 -3.39
CA ARG A 34 -18.03 -10.98 -3.56
C ARG A 34 -16.57 -11.15 -3.12
N LEU A 35 -15.77 -10.11 -3.29
CA LEU A 35 -14.37 -10.02 -2.88
C LEU A 35 -14.12 -8.76 -2.08
N LEU A 36 -13.30 -8.87 -1.05
CA LEU A 36 -12.82 -7.73 -0.26
C LEU A 36 -11.29 -7.78 -0.18
N ALA A 37 -10.62 -6.68 -0.51
CA ALA A 37 -9.16 -6.58 -0.43
C ALA A 37 -8.76 -5.44 0.51
N PHE A 38 -7.91 -5.75 1.49
CA PHE A 38 -7.44 -4.80 2.50
C PHE A 38 -5.92 -4.68 2.42
N GLY A 39 -5.43 -3.49 2.06
CA GLY A 39 -4.03 -3.11 2.15
C GLY A 39 -3.76 -2.34 3.44
N PHE A 40 -2.66 -2.66 4.13
CA PHE A 40 -2.20 -1.86 5.26
C PHE A 40 -0.70 -1.61 5.20
N GLU A 41 -0.30 -0.43 5.66
CA GLU A 41 1.07 0.05 5.66
C GLU A 41 1.49 0.48 7.06
N GLU A 42 2.78 0.41 7.34
CA GLU A 42 3.32 0.69 8.68
C GLU A 42 2.56 -0.05 9.79
N VAL A 43 2.18 -1.31 9.55
CA VAL A 43 1.38 -2.09 10.53
C VAL A 43 2.08 -2.28 11.87
N CYS A 44 3.42 -2.23 11.88
CA CYS A 44 4.24 -2.45 13.06
C CYS A 44 5.43 -1.49 13.11
N PRO A 45 6.12 -1.38 14.27
CA PRO A 45 7.40 -0.70 14.38
C PRO A 45 8.43 -1.24 13.39
N ILE A 46 9.39 -0.39 13.01
CA ILE A 46 10.42 -0.74 12.01
C ILE A 46 11.18 -2.01 12.40
N VAL A 47 11.56 -2.15 13.68
CA VAL A 47 12.30 -3.33 14.17
C VAL A 47 11.52 -4.61 13.92
N ASN A 48 10.22 -4.61 14.21
CA ASN A 48 9.32 -5.73 13.96
C ASN A 48 9.25 -6.09 12.47
N GLY A 49 9.05 -5.09 11.61
CA GLY A 49 9.01 -5.29 10.16
C GLY A 49 10.32 -5.83 9.59
N CYS A 50 11.47 -5.37 10.07
CA CYS A 50 12.80 -5.86 9.67
C CYS A 50 13.04 -7.33 10.05
N PHE A 51 12.53 -7.77 11.21
CA PHE A 51 12.71 -9.13 11.70
C PHE A 51 11.56 -10.08 11.35
N GLY A 52 10.50 -9.58 10.68
CA GLY A 52 9.31 -10.36 10.38
C GLY A 52 8.45 -10.68 11.62
N ASP A 53 8.68 -10.01 12.75
CA ASP A 53 7.92 -10.18 13.98
C ASP A 53 6.68 -9.27 13.99
N THR A 54 5.78 -9.49 13.03
CA THR A 54 4.63 -8.62 12.76
C THR A 54 3.32 -9.18 13.29
N LYS A 55 3.31 -10.45 13.71
CA LYS A 55 2.11 -11.22 14.01
C LYS A 55 1.18 -10.53 15.02
N SER A 56 1.75 -10.01 16.10
CA SER A 56 1.01 -9.29 17.15
C SER A 56 0.33 -8.00 16.68
N TYR A 57 0.73 -7.47 15.52
CA TYR A 57 0.13 -6.31 14.88
C TYR A 57 -0.83 -6.68 13.75
N THR A 58 -0.64 -7.83 13.10
CA THR A 58 -1.45 -8.26 11.95
C THR A 58 -2.66 -9.09 12.35
N GLU A 59 -2.57 -9.91 13.40
CA GLU A 59 -3.73 -10.73 13.85
C GLU A 59 -4.96 -9.87 14.20
N PRO A 60 -4.84 -8.78 14.98
CA PRO A 60 -6.01 -7.95 15.29
C PRO A 60 -6.63 -7.27 14.06
N LEU A 61 -5.84 -7.00 13.01
CA LEU A 61 -6.35 -6.48 11.74
C LEU A 61 -7.25 -7.53 11.06
N LEU A 62 -6.73 -8.75 10.89
CA LEU A 62 -7.43 -9.84 10.20
C LEU A 62 -8.67 -10.31 10.98
N GLU A 63 -8.57 -10.41 12.30
CA GLU A 63 -9.69 -10.77 13.18
C GLU A 63 -10.75 -9.67 13.18
N GLY A 64 -10.36 -8.40 13.26
CA GLY A 64 -11.30 -7.29 13.23
C GLY A 64 -12.05 -7.19 11.90
N ILE A 65 -11.37 -7.43 10.78
CA ILE A 65 -12.01 -7.53 9.46
C ILE A 65 -13.03 -8.67 9.47
N LYS A 66 -12.62 -9.87 9.92
CA LYS A 66 -13.49 -11.05 9.97
C LYS A 66 -14.74 -10.82 10.83
N ASP A 67 -14.59 -10.18 11.98
CA ASP A 67 -15.71 -9.81 12.86
C ASP A 67 -16.68 -8.85 12.17
N ALA A 68 -16.17 -7.89 11.40
CA ALA A 68 -16.98 -6.90 10.71
C ALA A 68 -17.78 -7.45 9.51
N ILE A 69 -17.15 -8.31 8.71
CA ILE A 69 -17.76 -8.85 7.47
C ILE A 69 -18.66 -10.07 7.74
N GLY A 70 -18.50 -10.70 8.91
CA GLY A 70 -19.35 -11.80 9.37
C GLY A 70 -18.94 -13.17 8.83
N SER A 71 -19.69 -14.20 9.25
CA SER A 71 -19.33 -15.60 9.04
C SER A 71 -19.47 -16.12 7.60
N GLY A 72 -20.10 -15.36 6.71
CA GLY A 72 -20.28 -15.72 5.30
C GLY A 72 -19.06 -15.42 4.42
N TYR A 73 -17.95 -15.01 5.04
CA TYR A 73 -16.71 -14.64 4.37
C TYR A 73 -15.52 -15.34 5.01
N ASN A 74 -14.52 -15.65 4.18
CA ASN A 74 -13.28 -16.27 4.64
C ASN A 74 -12.08 -15.56 4.03
N LEU A 75 -10.97 -15.60 4.75
CA LEU A 75 -9.67 -15.19 4.22
C LEU A 75 -9.27 -16.16 3.12
N VAL A 76 -9.08 -15.65 1.91
CA VAL A 76 -8.54 -16.42 0.78
C VAL A 76 -7.03 -16.55 0.93
N ASP A 77 -6.34 -15.41 1.06
CA ASP A 77 -4.90 -15.37 1.25
C ASP A 77 -4.47 -14.01 1.84
N SER A 78 -3.28 -13.98 2.42
CA SER A 78 -2.64 -12.75 2.86
C SER A 78 -1.14 -12.79 2.60
N VAL A 79 -0.58 -11.66 2.20
CA VAL A 79 0.85 -11.49 1.93
C VAL A 79 1.40 -10.33 2.72
N ILE A 80 2.61 -10.48 3.25
CA ILE A 80 3.31 -9.45 4.01
C ILE A 80 4.73 -9.27 3.50
N LEU A 81 5.15 -8.01 3.36
CA LEU A 81 6.52 -7.62 3.09
C LEU A 81 6.91 -6.47 4.02
N GLY A 82 7.81 -6.74 4.96
CA GLY A 82 8.21 -5.79 5.98
C GLY A 82 7.02 -5.34 6.82
N ALA A 83 6.51 -4.13 6.56
CA ALA A 83 5.35 -3.56 7.25
C ALA A 83 4.18 -3.23 6.30
N VAL A 84 4.17 -3.82 5.10
CA VAL A 84 3.07 -3.75 4.13
C VAL A 84 2.39 -5.10 4.06
N ILE A 85 1.07 -5.13 4.23
CA ILE A 85 0.24 -6.33 4.14
C ILE A 85 -0.89 -6.11 3.14
N LEU A 86 -1.25 -7.18 2.44
CA LEU A 86 -2.46 -7.28 1.64
C LEU A 86 -3.19 -8.56 2.03
N ALA A 87 -4.47 -8.44 2.35
CA ALA A 87 -5.33 -9.57 2.68
C ALA A 87 -6.58 -9.54 1.79
N VAL A 88 -6.94 -10.69 1.22
CA VAL A 88 -8.12 -10.83 0.37
C VAL A 88 -9.10 -11.80 1.03
N PHE A 89 -10.33 -11.34 1.23
CA PHE A 89 -11.45 -12.13 1.71
C PHE A 89 -12.45 -12.34 0.56
N ALA A 90 -13.18 -13.44 0.63
CA ALA A 90 -14.22 -13.76 -0.34
C ALA A 90 -15.44 -14.33 0.38
N ASP A 91 -16.62 -14.19 -0.22
CA ASP A 91 -17.81 -14.87 0.30
C ASP A 91 -17.64 -16.41 0.24
N ASP A 92 -18.47 -17.16 0.96
CA ASP A 92 -18.40 -18.62 0.99
C ASP A 92 -18.49 -19.25 -0.41
N THR A 93 -19.17 -18.61 -1.36
CA THR A 93 -19.31 -19.13 -2.73
C THR A 93 -18.04 -18.94 -3.55
N ALA A 94 -17.26 -17.90 -3.29
CA ALA A 94 -16.02 -17.57 -3.96
C ALA A 94 -14.78 -18.16 -3.26
N THR A 95 -14.84 -18.43 -1.95
CA THR A 95 -13.71 -18.95 -1.15
C THR A 95 -13.32 -20.37 -1.54
N VAL A 96 -14.30 -21.26 -1.79
CA VAL A 96 -14.07 -22.71 -2.03
C VAL A 96 -13.28 -22.98 -3.32
N ALA A 97 -13.09 -21.95 -4.16
CA ALA A 97 -12.76 -22.03 -5.57
C ALA A 97 -11.46 -21.31 -5.98
N ALA A 98 -10.72 -20.78 -5.01
CA ALA A 98 -9.67 -19.80 -5.23
C ALA A 98 -8.26 -20.42 -5.26
N HIS A 99 -7.59 -20.39 -6.41
CA HIS A 99 -6.14 -20.54 -6.46
C HIS A 99 -5.50 -19.15 -6.34
N SER A 100 -4.75 -18.92 -5.26
CA SER A 100 -4.01 -17.67 -5.05
C SER A 100 -2.52 -17.84 -5.29
N THR A 101 -1.86 -16.74 -5.68
CA THR A 101 -0.40 -16.64 -5.64
C THR A 101 -0.02 -15.28 -5.10
N ALA A 102 0.92 -15.28 -4.15
CA ALA A 102 1.42 -14.13 -3.44
C ALA A 102 2.85 -13.78 -3.84
N THR A 103 3.16 -12.49 -3.97
CA THR A 103 4.50 -12.03 -4.29
C THR A 103 4.76 -10.62 -3.75
N GLY A 104 6.01 -10.17 -3.78
CA GLY A 104 6.37 -8.85 -3.26
C GLY A 104 7.68 -8.29 -3.81
N VAL A 105 7.75 -6.97 -3.89
CA VAL A 105 8.88 -6.19 -4.41
C VAL A 105 9.33 -5.19 -3.35
N ARG A 106 10.63 -5.22 -3.03
CA ARG A 106 11.25 -4.36 -2.01
C ARG A 106 11.76 -3.07 -2.61
N ARG A 107 11.42 -1.93 -2.01
CA ARG A 107 11.82 -0.57 -2.44
C ARG A 107 12.34 0.33 -1.32
N GLY A 108 12.48 -0.21 -0.10
CA GLY A 108 13.04 0.51 1.02
C GLY A 108 14.52 0.86 0.81
N TYR A 109 15.04 1.69 1.72
CA TYR A 109 16.45 2.07 1.72
C TYR A 109 17.35 0.83 1.60
N VAL A 110 18.24 0.82 0.60
CA VAL A 110 19.13 -0.31 0.29
C VAL A 110 18.34 -1.63 0.09
N GLY A 111 17.18 -1.55 -0.55
CA GLY A 111 16.34 -2.73 -0.84
C GLY A 111 15.57 -3.28 0.37
N SER A 112 15.43 -2.53 1.45
CA SER A 112 14.64 -2.93 2.63
C SER A 112 13.17 -3.19 2.27
N GLY A 113 12.50 -4.08 3.01
CA GLY A 113 11.06 -4.38 2.87
C GLY A 113 10.12 -3.35 3.50
N LEU A 114 10.64 -2.30 4.15
CA LEU A 114 9.83 -1.26 4.80
C LEU A 114 9.09 -0.32 3.82
N LYS A 115 9.45 -0.38 2.54
CA LYS A 115 8.77 0.24 1.40
C LYS A 115 8.77 -0.77 0.25
N GLY A 116 7.81 -0.65 -0.65
CA GLY A 116 7.64 -1.60 -1.74
C GLY A 116 6.17 -1.90 -1.99
N GLY A 117 5.92 -3.05 -2.59
CA GLY A 117 4.57 -3.53 -2.86
C GLY A 117 4.45 -5.02 -2.71
N VAL A 118 3.25 -5.47 -2.38
CA VAL A 118 2.84 -6.87 -2.33
C VAL A 118 1.68 -7.09 -3.28
N GLY A 119 1.59 -8.29 -3.85
CA GLY A 119 0.55 -8.65 -4.79
C GLY A 119 -0.08 -9.99 -4.44
N LEU A 120 -1.39 -10.10 -4.65
CA LEU A 120 -2.16 -11.33 -4.65
C LEU A 120 -2.88 -11.47 -5.99
N ARG A 121 -2.59 -12.54 -6.72
CA ARG A 121 -3.35 -12.94 -7.92
C ARG A 121 -4.27 -14.10 -7.56
N LEU A 122 -5.52 -13.98 -7.97
CA LEU A 122 -6.61 -14.87 -7.61
C LEU A 122 -7.30 -15.33 -8.88
N LYS A 123 -7.47 -16.64 -9.06
CA LYS A 123 -8.34 -17.20 -10.09
C LYS A 123 -9.52 -17.92 -9.45
N LEU A 124 -10.73 -17.54 -9.83
CA LEU A 124 -11.97 -18.16 -9.38
C LEU A 124 -12.36 -19.33 -10.28
N GLU A 125 -13.19 -20.26 -9.79
CA GLU A 125 -13.74 -21.37 -10.59
C GLU A 125 -14.55 -20.92 -11.81
N SER A 126 -15.16 -19.72 -11.75
CA SER A 126 -15.82 -19.10 -12.91
C SER A 126 -14.87 -18.82 -14.07
N GLY A 127 -13.55 -18.86 -13.83
CA GLY A 127 -12.50 -18.50 -14.77
C GLY A 127 -12.09 -17.02 -14.69
N GLU A 128 -12.83 -16.20 -13.95
CA GLU A 128 -12.46 -14.80 -13.68
C GLU A 128 -11.17 -14.73 -12.86
N GLU A 129 -10.32 -13.77 -13.20
CA GLU A 129 -9.02 -13.56 -12.57
C GLU A 129 -8.88 -12.13 -12.05
N PHE A 130 -8.28 -12.01 -10.87
CA PHE A 130 -8.08 -10.76 -10.16
C PHE A 130 -6.62 -10.61 -9.76
N THR A 131 -6.08 -9.41 -9.86
CA THR A 131 -4.79 -9.03 -9.27
C THR A 131 -5.02 -7.86 -8.34
N PHE A 132 -4.69 -8.04 -7.06
CA PHE A 132 -4.68 -6.99 -6.07
C PHE A 132 -3.23 -6.67 -5.73
N ALA A 133 -2.86 -5.39 -5.70
CA ALA A 133 -1.53 -4.97 -5.29
C ALA A 133 -1.61 -3.82 -4.28
N ALA A 134 -1.02 -4.01 -3.10
CA ALA A 134 -0.89 -2.95 -2.10
C ALA A 134 0.55 -2.43 -2.07
N ALA A 135 0.74 -1.12 -1.95
CA ALA A 135 2.05 -0.51 -1.97
C ALA A 135 2.25 0.59 -0.92
N HIS A 136 3.49 0.70 -0.44
CA HIS A 136 3.96 1.80 0.37
C HIS A 136 5.19 2.41 -0.32
N LEU A 137 4.99 3.51 -1.03
CA LEU A 137 6.02 4.13 -1.88
C LEU A 137 6.92 5.10 -1.09
N ALA A 138 8.01 5.55 -1.71
CA ALA A 138 8.95 6.51 -1.11
C ALA A 138 8.26 7.69 -0.41
N ALA A 139 8.55 7.84 0.88
CA ALA A 139 8.01 8.90 1.73
C ALA A 139 8.81 10.21 1.59
N ASN A 140 8.24 11.28 2.15
CA ASN A 140 8.72 12.69 2.12
C ASN A 140 8.34 13.48 0.86
N GLU A 141 8.25 14.79 1.04
CA GLU A 141 8.12 15.77 -0.04
C GLU A 141 9.38 15.76 -0.93
N GLY A 142 9.23 16.10 -2.22
CA GLY A 142 10.34 16.09 -3.18
C GLY A 142 10.71 14.70 -3.73
N MET A 143 10.15 13.62 -3.18
CA MET A 143 10.45 12.24 -3.61
C MET A 143 9.56 11.73 -4.76
N ARG A 144 8.94 12.63 -5.54
CA ARG A 144 8.01 12.30 -6.63
C ARG A 144 8.61 11.31 -7.62
N LEU A 145 9.79 11.60 -8.16
CA LEU A 145 10.46 10.72 -9.12
C LEU A 145 10.81 9.34 -8.53
N SER A 146 11.14 9.29 -7.23
CA SER A 146 11.36 8.01 -6.55
C SER A 146 10.07 7.21 -6.42
N ARG A 147 8.92 7.84 -6.16
CA ARG A 147 7.62 7.16 -6.18
C ARG A 147 7.26 6.63 -7.55
N ASN A 148 7.54 7.37 -8.63
CA ASN A 148 7.36 6.87 -9.99
C ASN A 148 8.22 5.64 -10.26
N SER A 149 9.50 5.69 -9.86
CA SER A 149 10.42 4.56 -9.97
C SER A 149 9.95 3.37 -9.14
N ASP A 150 9.47 3.60 -7.91
CA ASP A 150 8.95 2.52 -7.06
C ASP A 150 7.73 1.86 -7.69
N PHE A 151 6.78 2.63 -8.23
CA PHE A 151 5.64 2.08 -8.97
C PHE A 151 6.10 1.21 -10.13
N TYR A 152 7.03 1.70 -10.97
CA TYR A 152 7.53 0.96 -12.12
C TYR A 152 8.19 -0.37 -11.72
N GLU A 153 9.04 -0.35 -10.69
CA GLU A 153 9.72 -1.52 -10.17
C GLU A 153 8.75 -2.53 -9.54
N ILE A 154 7.71 -2.06 -8.86
CA ILE A 154 6.64 -2.92 -8.33
C ILE A 154 5.84 -3.52 -9.49
N ALA A 155 5.37 -2.70 -10.44
CA ALA A 155 4.53 -3.15 -11.54
C ALA A 155 5.22 -4.20 -12.43
N THR A 156 6.53 -4.05 -12.65
CA THR A 156 7.32 -4.99 -13.46
C THR A 156 7.97 -6.11 -12.65
N GLY A 157 8.07 -5.99 -11.32
CA GLY A 157 8.77 -6.97 -10.48
C GLY A 157 7.88 -7.92 -9.68
N LEU A 158 6.56 -7.67 -9.60
CA LEU A 158 5.62 -8.59 -8.96
C LEU A 158 5.49 -9.85 -9.82
N ASP A 159 6.17 -10.92 -9.44
CA ASP A 159 6.17 -12.20 -10.16
C ASP A 159 5.19 -13.20 -9.52
N PHE A 160 4.12 -13.53 -10.24
CA PHE A 160 3.10 -14.49 -9.81
C PHE A 160 3.33 -15.91 -10.37
N GLY A 161 4.47 -16.16 -11.03
CA GLY A 161 4.83 -17.47 -11.58
C GLY A 161 4.08 -17.86 -12.87
N ASP A 162 3.31 -16.94 -13.46
CA ASP A 162 2.53 -17.14 -14.68
C ASP A 162 3.09 -16.36 -15.89
N GLY A 163 4.27 -15.76 -15.74
CA GLY A 163 4.95 -14.97 -16.77
C GLY A 163 4.49 -13.51 -16.87
N TYR A 164 3.59 -13.05 -15.99
CA TYR A 164 3.09 -11.68 -15.99
C TYR A 164 3.42 -10.95 -14.69
N GLY A 165 3.69 -9.64 -14.84
CA GLY A 165 3.82 -8.69 -13.74
C GLY A 165 2.47 -8.31 -13.15
N LEU A 166 2.34 -7.05 -12.71
CA LEU A 166 1.05 -6.45 -12.32
C LEU A 166 0.02 -6.49 -13.47
N TYR A 167 0.49 -6.31 -14.71
CA TYR A 167 -0.33 -6.28 -15.90
C TYR A 167 -0.44 -7.68 -16.53
N LYS A 168 -1.62 -8.29 -16.39
CA LYS A 168 -1.98 -9.54 -17.06
C LYS A 168 -3.23 -9.31 -17.93
N PRO A 169 -3.23 -9.76 -19.21
CA PRO A 169 -4.41 -9.65 -20.06
C PRO A 169 -5.64 -10.37 -19.47
N ASN A 170 -6.82 -9.78 -19.65
CA ASN A 170 -8.10 -10.33 -19.18
C ASN A 170 -8.22 -10.54 -17.66
N THR A 171 -7.40 -9.83 -16.87
CA THR A 171 -7.40 -9.88 -15.41
C THR A 171 -7.89 -8.55 -14.85
N HIS A 172 -8.82 -8.58 -13.89
CA HIS A 172 -9.23 -7.37 -13.16
C HIS A 172 -8.11 -6.97 -12.18
N THR A 173 -7.47 -5.84 -12.42
CA THR A 173 -6.32 -5.41 -11.62
C THR A 173 -6.62 -4.15 -10.82
N PHE A 174 -6.28 -4.20 -9.54
CA PHE A 174 -6.38 -3.11 -8.58
C PHE A 174 -5.02 -2.79 -7.99
N PHE A 175 -4.75 -1.50 -7.79
CA PHE A 175 -3.55 -1.00 -7.14
C PHE A 175 -3.94 0.00 -6.06
N LEU A 176 -3.54 -0.26 -4.82
CA LEU A 176 -3.94 0.53 -3.67
C LEU A 176 -2.77 0.76 -2.72
N GLY A 177 -2.91 1.73 -1.83
CA GLY A 177 -2.00 1.86 -0.69
C GLY A 177 -1.69 3.29 -0.30
N ASP A 178 -0.73 3.44 0.62
CA ASP A 178 -0.03 4.71 0.88
C ASP A 178 0.99 4.97 -0.25
N LEU A 179 0.50 5.59 -1.31
CA LEU A 179 1.28 5.96 -2.48
C LEU A 179 2.17 7.19 -2.22
N ASN A 180 1.98 7.87 -1.08
CA ASN A 180 2.85 8.92 -0.56
C ASN A 180 3.07 10.15 -1.46
N TYR A 181 2.32 10.30 -2.56
CA TYR A 181 2.29 11.53 -3.35
C TYR A 181 1.69 12.67 -2.53
N ARG A 182 2.18 13.88 -2.77
CA ARG A 182 1.92 15.06 -1.93
C ARG A 182 1.13 16.12 -2.67
N SER A 183 0.42 16.94 -1.91
CA SER A 183 -0.04 18.24 -2.40
C SER A 183 1.16 19.19 -2.48
N THR A 184 1.33 19.90 -3.59
CA THR A 184 2.46 20.81 -3.82
C THR A 184 2.06 22.07 -4.56
N ALA A 185 2.47 23.23 -4.04
CA ALA A 185 2.16 24.53 -4.66
C ALA A 185 2.82 24.70 -6.05
N ASN A 186 3.93 24.01 -6.33
CA ASN A 186 4.64 24.03 -7.61
C ASN A 186 4.94 22.60 -8.09
N PRO A 187 3.96 21.89 -8.68
CA PRO A 187 4.09 20.48 -9.01
C PRO A 187 5.15 20.13 -10.05
N LEU A 188 5.52 21.08 -10.90
CA LEU A 188 6.47 20.85 -12.00
C LEU A 188 7.92 21.23 -11.64
N GLU A 189 8.16 22.00 -10.58
CA GLU A 189 9.48 22.55 -10.21
C GLU A 189 10.02 22.03 -8.86
N SER A 190 9.29 21.19 -8.12
CA SER A 190 9.59 20.90 -6.71
C SER A 190 10.84 20.01 -6.48
N THR A 191 12.03 20.59 -6.60
CA THR A 191 13.23 20.19 -5.85
C THR A 191 13.38 20.96 -4.53
N GLU A 192 12.55 21.98 -4.29
CA GLU A 192 12.61 22.81 -3.08
C GLU A 192 11.29 22.88 -2.32
N SER A 193 11.39 22.80 -0.99
CA SER A 193 10.28 22.82 -0.04
C SER A 193 9.70 24.23 0.11
N ASN A 194 8.61 24.53 -0.61
CA ASN A 194 7.88 25.78 -0.44
C ASN A 194 6.75 25.60 0.58
N THR A 195 7.04 25.92 1.84
CA THR A 195 6.03 26.10 2.89
C THR A 195 5.36 27.47 2.75
N SER A 196 4.38 27.60 1.85
CA SER A 196 3.44 28.73 1.89
C SER A 196 2.18 28.29 2.63
N SER A 197 2.03 28.84 3.83
CA SER A 197 0.86 28.71 4.69
C SER A 197 -0.35 29.39 4.06
N SER A 198 -1.21 28.62 3.42
CA SER A 198 -2.54 29.10 3.04
C SER A 198 -3.55 27.97 3.20
N GLN A 199 -4.37 28.06 4.25
CA GLN A 199 -5.55 27.21 4.50
C GLN A 199 -6.53 27.18 3.32
N SER A 200 -6.40 28.10 2.35
CA SER A 200 -7.17 28.14 1.11
C SER A 200 -6.76 27.10 0.05
N LEU A 201 -5.61 26.41 0.22
CA LEU A 201 -5.15 25.33 -0.67
C LEU A 201 -5.55 23.94 -0.17
N LEU A 202 -6.28 23.87 0.95
CA LEU A 202 -6.77 22.62 1.49
C LEU A 202 -7.86 22.08 0.54
N ALA A 203 -7.56 20.98 -0.14
CA ALA A 203 -8.45 20.28 -1.07
C ALA A 203 -8.52 20.81 -2.52
N ASP A 204 -7.42 21.36 -3.06
CA ASP A 204 -7.31 21.58 -4.51
C ASP A 204 -6.62 20.38 -5.18
N GLU A 205 -7.34 19.60 -6.00
CA GLU A 205 -6.76 18.47 -6.73
C GLU A 205 -5.71 18.91 -7.77
N THR A 206 -5.73 20.17 -8.20
CA THR A 206 -4.77 20.69 -9.19
C THR A 206 -3.33 20.75 -8.66
N ILE A 207 -3.16 20.63 -7.34
CA ILE A 207 -1.86 20.56 -6.66
C ILE A 207 -1.49 19.14 -6.21
N ASP A 208 -2.32 18.12 -6.46
CA ASP A 208 -2.02 16.73 -6.12
C ASP A 208 -0.99 16.14 -7.11
N GLU A 209 0.19 15.77 -6.61
CA GLU A 209 1.25 15.20 -7.46
C GLU A 209 0.77 13.95 -8.21
N LEU A 210 0.02 13.04 -7.58
CA LEU A 210 -0.37 11.79 -8.23
C LEU A 210 -1.32 12.03 -9.39
N THR A 211 -2.36 12.85 -9.18
CA THR A 211 -3.31 13.24 -10.22
C THR A 211 -2.59 13.81 -11.44
N LEU A 212 -1.56 14.64 -11.22
CA LEU A 212 -0.75 15.20 -12.30
C LEU A 212 0.16 14.15 -12.97
N GLU A 213 0.82 13.28 -12.21
CA GLU A 213 1.67 12.21 -12.75
C GLU A 213 0.86 11.20 -13.59
N VAL A 214 -0.36 10.89 -13.18
CA VAL A 214 -1.29 10.02 -13.94
C VAL A 214 -1.77 10.72 -15.20
N LYS A 215 -2.23 11.99 -15.09
CA LYS A 215 -2.70 12.79 -16.23
C LYS A 215 -1.63 12.91 -17.33
N GLU A 216 -0.38 13.05 -16.92
CA GLU A 216 0.76 13.17 -17.82
C GLU A 216 1.34 11.81 -18.25
N SER A 217 0.65 10.69 -17.94
CA SER A 217 1.05 9.33 -18.30
C SER A 217 2.47 8.98 -17.87
N ARG A 218 2.83 9.26 -16.60
CA ARG A 218 4.14 8.92 -16.03
C ARG A 218 4.10 7.73 -15.06
N VAL A 219 2.93 7.38 -14.56
CA VAL A 219 2.68 6.25 -13.64
C VAL A 219 1.27 5.69 -13.86
N LEU A 220 0.98 4.52 -13.28
CA LEU A 220 -0.35 3.90 -13.27
C LEU A 220 -0.99 3.80 -14.67
N TYR A 221 -0.17 3.41 -15.66
CA TYR A 221 -0.57 3.29 -17.06
C TYR A 221 -1.79 2.40 -17.23
N GLY A 222 -2.86 2.94 -17.85
CA GLY A 222 -4.11 2.21 -18.08
C GLY A 222 -5.01 2.05 -16.85
N PHE A 223 -4.63 2.60 -15.70
CA PHE A 223 -5.50 2.67 -14.53
C PHE A 223 -6.37 3.93 -14.52
N ASN A 224 -7.52 3.81 -13.86
CA ASN A 224 -8.43 4.87 -13.50
C ASN A 224 -8.59 4.94 -11.98
N GLU A 225 -9.04 6.11 -11.52
CA GLU A 225 -9.44 6.38 -10.14
C GLU A 225 -10.83 6.98 -10.13
N ALA A 226 -11.63 6.65 -9.11
CA ALA A 226 -12.92 7.31 -8.91
C ALA A 226 -12.71 8.77 -8.46
N PRO A 227 -13.66 9.69 -8.74
CA PRO A 227 -13.56 11.07 -8.27
C PRO A 227 -13.34 11.18 -6.76
N ILE A 228 -12.40 12.01 -6.33
CA ILE A 228 -12.08 12.19 -4.91
C ILE A 228 -12.98 13.29 -4.33
N GLU A 229 -13.98 12.88 -3.56
CA GLU A 229 -14.91 13.81 -2.89
C GLU A 229 -14.60 13.98 -1.39
N PHE A 230 -13.48 13.44 -0.93
CA PHE A 230 -13.04 13.48 0.47
C PHE A 230 -11.79 14.33 0.67
N LYS A 231 -11.62 14.81 1.90
CA LYS A 231 -10.47 15.66 2.29
C LYS A 231 -9.16 14.87 2.29
N PRO A 232 -8.01 15.55 2.20
CA PRO A 232 -6.71 14.90 2.33
C PRO A 232 -6.62 14.00 3.55
N THR A 233 -6.08 12.80 3.39
CA THR A 233 -6.06 11.73 4.40
C THR A 233 -4.82 11.78 5.29
N TYR A 234 -3.84 12.60 4.93
CA TYR A 234 -2.59 12.83 5.65
C TYR A 234 -2.30 14.33 5.70
N LYS A 235 -1.60 14.91 6.69
CA LYS A 235 -1.10 14.33 7.93
C LYS A 235 -1.92 14.84 9.09
N PHE A 236 -2.58 13.97 9.83
CA PHE A 236 -3.35 14.33 11.01
C PHE A 236 -2.48 14.35 12.28
N ILE A 237 -2.95 15.05 13.31
CA ILE A 237 -2.47 14.85 14.67
C ILE A 237 -3.09 13.52 15.16
N LYS A 238 -2.25 12.55 15.56
CA LYS A 238 -2.74 11.27 16.09
C LYS A 238 -3.70 11.49 17.27
N GLY A 239 -4.83 10.79 17.26
CA GLY A 239 -5.93 10.96 18.21
C GLY A 239 -6.93 12.05 17.82
N SER A 240 -6.62 12.91 16.84
CA SER A 240 -7.55 13.92 16.34
C SER A 240 -8.37 13.42 15.15
N VAL A 241 -9.64 13.80 15.13
CA VAL A 241 -10.56 13.51 14.01
C VAL A 241 -10.33 14.51 12.87
N ASN A 242 -10.13 15.80 13.19
CA ASN A 242 -10.23 16.89 12.21
C ASN A 242 -9.00 17.81 12.14
N GLU A 243 -7.97 17.59 12.96
CA GLU A 243 -6.81 18.49 13.02
C GLU A 243 -5.61 17.95 12.24
N TYR A 244 -5.19 18.71 11.23
CA TYR A 244 -3.97 18.46 10.49
C TYR A 244 -2.72 18.93 11.25
N ASN A 245 -1.66 18.13 11.15
CA ASN A 245 -0.32 18.51 11.54
C ASN A 245 0.35 19.28 10.39
N MET A 246 0.25 20.61 10.46
CA MET A 246 0.74 21.53 9.43
C MET A 246 2.27 21.58 9.26
N LYS A 247 3.03 20.69 9.93
CA LYS A 247 4.45 20.43 9.58
C LYS A 247 4.60 19.89 8.16
N ARG A 248 3.51 19.39 7.57
CA ARG A 248 3.41 19.03 6.16
C ARG A 248 2.10 19.55 5.60
N LEU A 249 2.06 19.82 4.30
CA LEU A 249 0.81 20.12 3.62
C LEU A 249 -0.10 18.90 3.62
N PRO A 250 -1.40 19.07 3.94
CA PRO A 250 -2.35 17.98 3.83
C PRO A 250 -2.39 17.41 2.40
N SER A 251 -2.27 16.08 2.28
CA SER A 251 -2.11 15.33 1.03
C SER A 251 -3.00 14.08 0.98
N TRP A 252 -3.41 13.67 -0.22
CA TRP A 252 -4.11 12.40 -0.48
C TRP A 252 -3.09 11.29 -0.76
N CYS A 253 -2.41 10.87 0.31
CA CYS A 253 -1.39 9.82 0.23
C CYS A 253 -2.00 8.44 -0.06
N ASP A 254 -3.20 8.18 0.46
CA ASP A 254 -3.85 6.87 0.47
C ASP A 254 -4.86 6.78 -0.69
N ARG A 255 -4.61 5.88 -1.66
CA ARG A 255 -5.29 5.91 -2.98
C ARG A 255 -5.66 4.50 -3.46
N ILE A 256 -6.68 4.41 -4.33
CA ILE A 256 -7.18 3.13 -4.86
C ILE A 256 -7.50 3.27 -6.36
N PHE A 257 -6.78 2.51 -7.17
CA PHE A 257 -6.89 2.49 -8.63
C PHE A 257 -7.39 1.13 -9.13
N TYR A 258 -8.04 1.14 -10.29
CA TYR A 258 -8.47 -0.04 -11.03
C TYR A 258 -8.20 0.13 -12.53
N LEU A 259 -7.91 -0.94 -13.27
CA LEU A 259 -7.70 -0.83 -14.72
C LEU A 259 -8.95 -0.30 -15.44
N ASP A 260 -8.75 0.46 -16.51
CA ASP A 260 -9.83 1.03 -17.31
C ASP A 260 -10.63 -0.06 -18.06
N TYR A 261 -11.92 0.19 -18.31
CA TYR A 261 -12.85 -0.74 -18.97
C TYR A 261 -13.56 -0.05 -20.13
N ASP A 262 -13.93 -0.79 -21.17
CA ASP A 262 -14.78 -0.24 -22.25
C ASP A 262 -16.16 0.15 -21.74
N THR A 263 -16.73 -0.68 -20.86
CA THR A 263 -17.92 -0.32 -20.08
C THR A 263 -17.47 0.10 -18.69
N PRO A 264 -17.63 1.38 -18.30
CA PRO A 264 -17.18 1.84 -17.00
C PRO A 264 -17.79 1.03 -15.84
N PRO A 265 -16.98 0.65 -14.82
CA PRO A 265 -17.50 0.07 -13.60
C PRO A 265 -18.45 1.05 -12.89
N LYS A 266 -19.40 0.51 -12.12
CA LYS A 266 -20.27 1.33 -11.27
C LYS A 266 -19.61 1.52 -9.92
N VAL A 267 -19.11 2.72 -9.65
CA VAL A 267 -18.61 3.12 -8.34
C VAL A 267 -19.79 3.43 -7.42
N HIS A 268 -19.87 2.78 -6.26
CA HIS A 268 -20.90 3.05 -5.24
C HIS A 268 -20.39 4.02 -4.18
N ALA A 269 -19.12 3.91 -3.82
CA ALA A 269 -18.47 4.81 -2.86
C ALA A 269 -16.96 4.82 -3.09
N TYR A 270 -16.35 6.01 -3.03
CA TYR A 270 -14.91 6.17 -2.88
C TYR A 270 -14.67 7.27 -1.84
N ASN A 271 -14.31 6.87 -0.62
CA ASN A 271 -14.33 7.79 0.51
C ASN A 271 -13.28 7.44 1.57
N SER A 272 -13.08 8.36 2.51
CA SER A 272 -12.24 8.18 3.70
C SER A 272 -13.09 8.06 4.97
N LEU A 273 -12.51 7.50 6.03
CA LEU A 273 -13.13 7.38 7.36
C LEU A 273 -12.49 8.36 8.35
N PRO A 274 -12.95 9.63 8.41
CA PRO A 274 -12.30 10.67 9.22
C PRO A 274 -12.35 10.39 10.73
N ASN A 275 -13.35 9.65 11.19
CA ASN A 275 -13.54 9.31 12.61
C ASN A 275 -12.49 8.31 13.13
N VAL A 276 -11.78 7.60 12.25
CA VAL A 276 -10.66 6.75 12.64
C VAL A 276 -9.44 7.64 12.92
N SER A 277 -9.03 7.73 14.17
CA SER A 277 -7.99 8.68 14.64
C SER A 277 -6.77 8.02 15.28
N THR A 278 -6.67 6.68 15.24
CA THR A 278 -5.53 5.91 15.78
C THR A 278 -4.22 6.19 15.05
N SER A 279 -4.30 6.61 13.79
CA SER A 279 -3.17 6.95 12.91
C SER A 279 -3.15 8.45 12.58
N ASP A 280 -2.04 8.93 12.02
CA ASP A 280 -1.97 10.23 11.34
C ASP A 280 -2.46 10.16 9.88
N HIS A 281 -2.90 8.98 9.44
CA HIS A 281 -3.66 8.74 8.22
C HIS A 281 -5.12 8.42 8.52
N LYS A 282 -5.99 8.55 7.51
CA LYS A 282 -7.40 8.09 7.54
C LYS A 282 -7.57 6.91 6.58
N PRO A 283 -8.26 5.82 6.97
CA PRO A 283 -8.57 4.74 6.04
C PRO A 283 -9.31 5.27 4.82
N VAL A 284 -8.99 4.73 3.65
CA VAL A 284 -9.68 5.02 2.38
C VAL A 284 -10.24 3.73 1.84
N TYR A 285 -11.46 3.77 1.29
CA TYR A 285 -12.12 2.61 0.72
C TYR A 285 -12.83 2.91 -0.60
N LEU A 286 -12.97 1.88 -1.43
CA LEU A 286 -13.68 1.88 -2.70
C LEU A 286 -14.65 0.69 -2.72
N SER A 287 -15.93 0.96 -2.96
CA SER A 287 -16.96 -0.03 -3.26
C SER A 287 -17.39 0.10 -4.71
N ILE A 288 -17.25 -0.97 -5.49
CA ILE A 288 -17.37 -0.92 -6.95
C ILE A 288 -18.01 -2.20 -7.51
N THR A 289 -18.92 -2.06 -8.47
CA THR A 289 -19.39 -3.17 -9.32
C THR A 289 -18.61 -3.18 -10.62
N LEU A 290 -17.87 -4.26 -10.85
CA LEU A 290 -17.18 -4.51 -12.11
C LEU A 290 -18.16 -4.95 -13.21
N PRO A 291 -17.94 -4.54 -14.47
CA PRO A 291 -18.64 -5.12 -15.61
C PRO A 291 -18.28 -6.60 -15.79
N LYS A 292 -19.06 -7.31 -16.60
CA LYS A 292 -18.80 -8.72 -16.92
C LYS A 292 -17.56 -8.90 -17.79
N GLU A 293 -17.32 -7.95 -18.70
CA GLU A 293 -16.18 -7.98 -19.59
C GLU A 293 -14.89 -7.60 -18.85
N PRO A 294 -13.74 -8.16 -19.26
CA PRO A 294 -12.45 -7.80 -18.66
C PRO A 294 -12.09 -6.32 -18.90
N PRO A 295 -11.12 -5.78 -18.16
CA PRO A 295 -10.60 -4.44 -18.41
C PRO A 295 -9.99 -4.33 -19.81
N ARG A 296 -9.88 -3.10 -20.31
CA ARG A 296 -9.18 -2.83 -21.57
C ARG A 296 -7.76 -3.36 -21.48
N ARG A 297 -7.36 -4.02 -22.56
CA ARG A 297 -5.97 -4.46 -22.71
C ARG A 297 -5.05 -3.24 -22.57
N THR A 298 -4.04 -3.35 -21.70
CA THR A 298 -3.11 -2.24 -21.41
C THR A 298 -1.80 -2.38 -22.17
N LEU A 299 -1.30 -3.62 -22.31
CA LEU A 299 -0.01 -3.93 -22.95
C LEU A 299 -0.21 -4.72 -24.24
N ASN A 300 0.70 -4.56 -25.21
CA ASN A 300 0.81 -5.46 -26.36
C ASN A 300 1.38 -6.84 -25.95
N ASP A 301 1.51 -7.76 -26.91
CA ASP A 301 2.03 -9.11 -26.64
C ASP A 301 3.50 -9.11 -26.19
N ASP A 302 4.24 -8.06 -26.54
CA ASP A 302 5.65 -7.87 -26.19
C ASP A 302 5.85 -7.17 -24.81
N GLY A 303 4.77 -6.87 -24.08
CA GLY A 303 4.83 -6.25 -22.75
C GLY A 303 4.98 -4.72 -22.72
N TYR A 304 4.83 -4.04 -23.87
CA TYR A 304 4.87 -2.58 -23.96
C TYR A 304 3.48 -1.95 -23.85
N TYR A 305 3.41 -0.76 -23.28
CA TYR A 305 2.18 0.00 -23.15
C TYR A 305 1.61 0.38 -24.52
N LEU A 306 0.32 0.13 -24.73
CA LEU A 306 -0.31 0.28 -26.05
C LEU A 306 -0.31 1.72 -26.58
N TYR A 307 -0.39 2.71 -25.69
CA TYR A 307 -0.47 4.13 -26.06
C TYR A 307 0.89 4.82 -26.08
N ASN A 308 1.95 4.16 -25.57
CA ASN A 308 3.33 4.61 -25.69
C ASN A 308 4.29 3.41 -25.67
N LYS A 309 4.85 3.07 -26.84
CA LYS A 309 5.71 1.88 -27.01
C LYS A 309 7.12 2.04 -26.43
N ASP A 310 7.49 3.21 -25.93
CA ASP A 310 8.76 3.39 -25.21
C ASP A 310 8.68 2.91 -23.76
N ILE A 311 7.48 2.53 -23.30
CA ILE A 311 7.19 2.15 -21.92
C ILE A 311 6.97 0.63 -21.85
N TYR A 312 7.96 -0.09 -21.35
CA TYR A 312 7.85 -1.53 -21.08
C TYR A 312 7.29 -1.77 -19.67
N LEU A 313 6.22 -2.57 -19.55
CA LEU A 313 5.57 -2.89 -18.27
C LEU A 313 5.37 -4.40 -18.07
N GLY A 314 5.98 -5.23 -18.94
CA GLY A 314 6.02 -6.68 -18.78
C GLY A 314 6.85 -7.10 -17.57
N LEU A 315 6.75 -8.40 -17.22
CA LEU A 315 7.48 -8.97 -16.10
C LEU A 315 9.01 -8.81 -16.29
N ARG A 316 9.70 -8.47 -15.21
CA ARG A 316 11.15 -8.39 -15.08
C ARG A 316 11.59 -9.15 -13.84
N ALA A 317 12.78 -9.73 -13.89
CA ALA A 317 13.35 -10.43 -12.76
C ALA A 317 13.56 -9.48 -11.56
N ASN A 318 13.01 -9.83 -10.41
CA ASN A 318 13.19 -9.09 -9.16
C ASN A 318 14.53 -9.47 -8.50
N THR A 319 15.58 -8.69 -8.78
CA THR A 319 16.95 -8.97 -8.31
C THR A 319 17.27 -8.44 -6.91
N VAL A 320 16.33 -7.74 -6.25
CA VAL A 320 16.57 -7.02 -4.99
C VAL A 320 16.21 -7.86 -3.76
N SER A 321 15.54 -9.00 -3.95
CA SER A 321 15.00 -9.84 -2.86
C SER A 321 16.04 -10.26 -1.81
N PHE A 322 17.14 -10.89 -2.23
CA PHE A 322 18.18 -11.40 -1.33
C PHE A 322 19.01 -10.28 -0.67
N PRO A 323 19.60 -9.31 -1.39
CA PRO A 323 20.29 -8.18 -0.77
C PRO A 323 19.37 -7.39 0.19
N GLY A 324 18.09 -7.28 -0.15
CA GLY A 324 17.09 -6.59 0.65
C GLY A 324 16.80 -7.24 2.00
N GLN A 325 16.82 -8.57 2.10
CA GLN A 325 16.68 -9.27 3.38
C GLN A 325 17.87 -8.98 4.32
N LEU A 326 19.09 -8.94 3.78
CA LEU A 326 20.28 -8.57 4.57
C LEU A 326 20.19 -7.10 5.04
N SER A 327 19.69 -6.22 4.18
CA SER A 327 19.44 -4.82 4.52
C SER A 327 18.45 -4.68 5.69
N ASP A 328 17.34 -5.42 5.65
CA ASP A 328 16.37 -5.44 6.76
C ASP A 328 17.02 -5.87 8.07
N GLN A 329 17.81 -6.96 8.05
CA GLN A 329 18.50 -7.45 9.24
C GLN A 329 19.48 -6.39 9.79
N ALA A 330 20.27 -5.76 8.93
CA ALA A 330 21.21 -4.72 9.32
C ALA A 330 20.51 -3.50 9.94
N ILE A 331 19.44 -3.01 9.30
CA ILE A 331 18.62 -1.90 9.79
C ILE A 331 17.96 -2.28 11.13
N GLY A 332 17.37 -3.47 11.21
CA GLY A 332 16.71 -3.99 12.40
C GLY A 332 17.64 -4.05 13.59
N TRP A 333 18.84 -4.63 13.42
CA TRP A 333 19.86 -4.68 14.47
C TRP A 333 20.37 -3.30 14.86
N ALA A 334 20.65 -2.42 13.89
CA ALA A 334 21.10 -1.06 14.18
C ALA A 334 20.09 -0.30 15.06
N ILE A 335 18.80 -0.35 14.70
CA ILE A 335 17.75 0.29 15.48
C ILE A 335 17.60 -0.40 16.85
N TYR A 336 17.52 -1.73 16.89
CA TYR A 336 17.38 -2.48 18.14
C TYR A 336 18.48 -2.14 19.15
N LEU A 337 19.73 -2.09 18.69
CA LEU A 337 20.89 -1.77 19.52
C LEU A 337 20.82 -0.34 20.09
N LEU A 338 20.36 0.62 19.28
CA LEU A 338 20.31 2.03 19.68
C LEU A 338 19.08 2.39 20.52
N THR A 339 17.94 1.74 20.30
CA THR A 339 16.65 2.17 20.87
C THR A 339 16.13 1.30 22.01
N THR A 340 16.69 0.10 22.24
CA THR A 340 16.23 -0.79 23.31
C THR A 340 17.16 -0.80 24.51
N ARG A 341 16.62 -1.10 25.68
CA ARG A 341 17.41 -1.19 26.92
C ARG A 341 18.46 -2.30 26.84
N TRP A 342 18.08 -3.46 26.31
CA TRP A 342 18.99 -4.61 26.14
C TRP A 342 20.04 -4.35 25.06
N GLY A 343 19.66 -3.72 23.95
CA GLY A 343 20.58 -3.30 22.91
C GLY A 343 21.66 -2.34 23.42
N ASN A 344 21.24 -1.30 24.15
CA ASN A 344 22.17 -0.35 24.75
C ASN A 344 23.06 -0.99 25.83
N ALA A 345 22.53 -1.94 26.62
CA ALA A 345 23.32 -2.70 27.57
C ALA A 345 24.40 -3.56 26.87
N TYR A 346 24.06 -4.19 25.74
CA TYR A 346 25.01 -4.95 24.92
C TYR A 346 26.10 -4.05 24.32
N LEU A 347 25.74 -2.90 23.75
CA LEU A 347 26.72 -1.91 23.27
C LEU A 347 27.66 -1.42 24.38
N SER A 348 27.12 -1.20 25.59
CA SER A 348 27.91 -0.81 26.75
C SER A 348 28.89 -1.89 27.18
N LEU A 349 28.47 -3.17 27.19
CA LEU A 349 29.34 -4.30 27.49
C LEU A 349 30.44 -4.47 26.44
N LEU A 350 30.13 -4.30 25.15
CA LEU A 350 31.13 -4.31 24.09
C LEU A 350 32.14 -3.16 24.25
N ALA A 351 31.68 -1.95 24.54
CA ALA A 351 32.59 -0.82 24.78
C ALA A 351 33.53 -1.10 25.97
N LEU A 352 33.01 -1.69 27.06
CA LEU A 352 33.80 -2.08 28.22
C LEU A 352 34.81 -3.20 27.91
N SER A 353 34.46 -4.17 27.06
CA SER A 353 35.39 -5.23 26.67
C SER A 353 36.54 -4.69 25.81
N PHE A 354 36.27 -3.74 24.91
CA PHE A 354 37.33 -3.04 24.18
C PHE A 354 38.24 -2.23 25.10
N ILE A 355 37.70 -1.51 26.10
CA ILE A 355 38.50 -0.78 27.10
C ILE A 355 39.37 -1.75 27.92
N GLY A 356 38.82 -2.89 28.35
CA GLY A 356 39.56 -3.90 29.11
C GLY A 356 40.70 -4.54 28.31
N ILE A 357 40.53 -4.74 27.00
CA ILE A 357 41.59 -5.22 26.12
C ILE A 357 42.74 -4.20 26.01
N PHE A 358 42.43 -2.89 25.96
CA PHE A 358 43.46 -1.83 25.93
C PHE A 358 44.16 -1.57 27.27
N GLN A 359 43.70 -2.16 28.38
CA GLN A 359 44.39 -2.08 29.68
C GLN A 359 45.30 -3.29 29.97
N ILE A 360 45.26 -4.33 29.13
CA ILE A 360 46.05 -5.56 29.27
C ILE A 360 47.27 -5.57 28.30
N PHE A 361 47.33 -4.61 27.38
CA PHE A 361 48.51 -4.27 26.58
C PHE A 361 49.08 -2.93 27.06
#